data_AF-A0A914TLI3-F1
#
_entry.id   AF-A0A914TLI3-F1
#
_cell.length_a   1.000
_cell.length_b   1.000
_cell.length_c   1.000
_cell.angle_alpha   90.00
_cell.angle_beta   90.00
_cell.angle_gamma   90.00
#
_symmetry.space_group_name_H-M   'P 1'
#
loop_
_entity.id
_entity.type
_entity.pdbx_description
1 polymer ?
#
loop_
_entity_poly.entity_id
_entity_poly.type
_entity_poly.pdbx_seq_one_letter_code
_entity_poly.pdbx_strand_id
1 'polypeptide(L)'
;MTISRKHDMLEANMILIHRSETTRKIIKWAVLCAITRDCIEPPGSTLGCPHEDGTMPEGICHRQDQSLYNILLANLEQKWINKSDL
;
A
#
# COMPACT_ATOMS: atom_id res chain seq x y z
N MET A 1 4.58 12.13 -2.36
CA MET A 1 3.25 11.53 -2.20
C MET A 1 3.00 11.40 -0.70
N THR A 2 2.36 12.39 -0.09
CA THR A 2 2.18 12.48 1.37
C THR A 2 0.70 12.32 1.69
N ILE A 3 0.30 11.08 1.96
CA ILE A 3 -0.93 10.77 2.70
C ILE A 3 -0.48 9.83 3.83
N SER A 4 0.02 10.42 4.93
CA SER A 4 0.13 9.71 6.20
C SER A 4 -1.14 10.00 7.00
N ARG A 5 -2.17 9.18 6.78
CA ARG A 5 -3.19 8.93 7.80
C ARG A 5 -2.83 7.58 8.40
N LYS A 6 -2.65 7.53 9.72
CA LYS A 6 -2.40 6.31 10.48
C LYS A 6 -3.53 5.31 10.20
N HIS A 7 -3.33 4.42 9.24
CA HIS A 7 -4.20 3.28 8.97
C HIS A 7 -3.43 2.06 9.44
N ASP A 8 -4.07 1.22 10.24
CA ASP A 8 -3.53 -0.09 10.58
C ASP A 8 -3.26 -0.82 9.26
N MET A 9 -2.01 -1.25 9.07
CA MET A 9 -1.64 -1.99 7.88
C MET A 9 -2.32 -3.35 7.90
N LEU A 10 -3.27 -3.56 7.00
CA LEU A 10 -3.87 -4.87 6.78
C LEU A 10 -2.80 -5.81 6.21
N GLU A 11 -2.75 -7.04 6.72
CA GLU A 11 -1.88 -8.07 6.16
C GLU A 11 -2.27 -8.41 4.72
N ALA A 12 -1.25 -8.70 3.90
CA ALA A 12 -1.43 -9.07 2.50
C ALA A 12 -0.89 -10.48 2.18
N ASN A 13 -0.81 -11.35 3.20
CA ASN A 13 -0.37 -12.74 3.04
C ASN A 13 -1.32 -13.57 2.17
N MET A 14 -2.62 -13.27 2.24
CA MET A 14 -3.65 -13.85 1.41
C MET A 14 -4.64 -12.76 0.98
N ILE A 15 -4.95 -12.69 -0.31
CA ILE A 15 -5.91 -11.72 -0.86
C ILE A 15 -6.99 -12.50 -1.62
N LEU A 16 -8.25 -12.30 -1.23
CA LEU A 16 -9.41 -12.80 -1.97
C LEU A 16 -9.87 -11.74 -2.96
N ILE A 17 -9.90 -12.10 -4.24
CA ILE A 17 -10.19 -11.16 -5.32
C ILE A 17 -11.48 -11.59 -6.02
N HIS A 18 -12.53 -10.77 -5.88
CA HIS A 18 -13.71 -10.88 -6.73
C HIS A 18 -13.44 -10.29 -8.12
N ARG A 19 -13.90 -10.94 -9.19
CA ARG A 19 -13.70 -10.45 -10.57
C ARG A 19 -14.57 -9.23 -10.84
N SER A 20 -13.94 -8.05 -10.98
CA SER A 20 -14.63 -6.79 -11.31
C SER A 20 -13.69 -5.81 -12.03
N GLU A 21 -14.23 -4.76 -12.64
CA GLU A 21 -13.41 -3.69 -13.22
C GLU A 21 -12.60 -2.93 -12.16
N THR A 22 -13.14 -2.80 -10.95
CA THR A 22 -12.46 -2.16 -9.82
C THR A 22 -11.24 -2.97 -9.38
N THR A 23 -11.41 -4.27 -9.15
CA THR A 23 -10.31 -5.15 -8.76
C THR A 23 -9.27 -5.31 -9.88
N ARG A 24 -9.69 -5.33 -11.16
CA ARG A 24 -8.76 -5.32 -12.30
C ARG A 24 -7.86 -4.07 -12.30
N LYS A 25 -8.40 -2.91 -11.96
CA LYS A 25 -7.63 -1.66 -11.85
C LYS A 25 -6.61 -1.72 -10.72
N ILE A 26 -7.02 -2.22 -9.54
CA ILE A 26 -6.12 -2.39 -8.39
C ILE A 26 -4.95 -3.31 -8.75
N ILE A 27 -5.24 -4.49 -9.32
CA ILE A 27 -4.20 -5.44 -9.74
C ILE A 27 -3.28 -4.83 -10.79
N LYS A 28 -3.82 -4.08 -11.76
CA LYS A 28 -3.00 -3.40 -12.78
C LYS A 28 -1.98 -2.45 -12.14
N TRP A 29 -2.40 -1.66 -11.16
CA TRP A 29 -1.49 -0.77 -10.44
C TRP A 29 -0.49 -1.53 -9.57
N ALA A 30 -0.93 -2.61 -8.93
CA ALA A 30 -0.05 -3.44 -8.12
C ALA A 30 1.06 -4.08 -8.98
N VAL A 31 0.70 -4.64 -10.14
CA VAL A 31 1.66 -5.22 -11.10
C VAL A 31 2.61 -4.15 -11.64
N LEU A 32 2.09 -2.96 -12.00
CA LEU A 32 2.94 -1.86 -12.47
C LEU A 32 3.96 -1.44 -11.40
N CYS A 33 3.55 -1.39 -10.13
CA CYS A 33 4.47 -1.10 -9.04
C CYS A 33 5.51 -2.21 -8.87
N ALA A 34 5.10 -3.48 -8.90
CA ALA A 34 6.00 -4.62 -8.73
C ALA A 34 7.12 -4.68 -9.80
N ILE A 35 6.86 -4.20 -11.02
CA ILE A 35 7.86 -4.13 -12.10
C ILE A 35 8.64 -2.80 -12.13
N THR A 36 8.29 -1.85 -11.27
CA THR A 36 8.93 -0.53 -11.18
C THR A 36 9.75 -0.46 -9.90
N ARG A 37 11.09 -0.51 -10.04
CA ARG A 37 12.01 -0.61 -8.90
C ARG A 37 11.73 0.46 -7.83
N ASP A 38 11.67 1.72 -8.22
CA ASP A 38 11.48 2.84 -7.28
C ASP A 38 10.10 2.83 -6.59
N CYS A 39 9.16 2.00 -7.06
CA CYS A 39 7.86 1.80 -6.43
C CYS A 39 7.89 0.65 -5.43
N ILE A 40 8.36 -0.53 -5.83
CA ILE A 40 8.38 -1.73 -4.96
C ILE A 40 9.55 -1.73 -3.98
N GLU A 41 10.63 -1.02 -4.30
CA GLU A 41 11.82 -0.79 -3.48
C GLU A 41 12.09 0.73 -3.44
N PRO A 42 11.29 1.53 -2.70
CA PRO A 42 11.50 2.97 -2.62
C PRO A 42 12.90 3.33 -2.10
N PRO A 43 13.51 4.43 -2.57
CA PRO A 43 14.81 4.88 -2.09
C PRO A 43 14.83 5.02 -0.57
N GLY A 44 15.79 4.35 0.09
CA GLY A 44 15.94 4.35 1.54
C GLY A 44 15.10 3.30 2.28
N SER A 45 14.31 2.48 1.57
CA SER A 45 13.61 1.35 2.19
C SER A 45 14.58 0.22 2.58
N THR A 46 14.27 -0.49 3.66
CA THR A 46 15.06 -1.62 4.14
C THR A 46 14.21 -2.88 4.25
N LEU A 47 14.77 -4.05 3.93
CA LEU A 47 14.09 -5.35 4.08
C LEU A 47 14.03 -5.81 5.54
N GLY A 48 15.08 -5.48 6.32
CA GLY A 48 15.17 -5.81 7.73
C GLY A 48 14.58 -4.69 8.58
N CYS A 49 13.57 -5.02 9.37
CA CYS A 49 13.06 -4.10 10.38
C CYS A 49 13.81 -4.38 11.66
N PRO A 50 14.69 -3.47 12.13
CA PRO A 50 15.29 -3.64 13.44
C PRO A 50 14.15 -3.76 14.46
N HIS A 51 14.21 -4.84 15.21
CA HIS A 51 13.35 -5.05 16.35
C HIS A 51 13.85 -4.11 17.45
N GLU A 52 12.98 -3.22 17.92
CA GLU A 52 13.16 -2.36 19.11
C GLU A 52 14.13 -1.18 18.85
N ASP A 53 13.71 0.09 18.88
CA ASP A 53 13.37 0.85 20.09
C ASP A 53 12.34 1.97 19.82
N GLY A 54 11.27 1.70 19.05
CA GLY A 54 10.16 2.66 18.84
C GLY A 54 10.55 3.98 18.16
N THR A 55 11.78 4.09 17.64
CA THR A 55 12.39 5.30 17.08
C THR A 55 12.50 5.27 15.56
N MET A 56 12.07 4.19 14.90
CA MET A 56 12.12 4.12 13.44
C MET A 56 11.07 5.04 12.82
N PRO A 57 11.44 5.80 11.77
CA PRO A 57 10.46 6.56 11.02
C PRO A 57 9.44 5.59 10.39
N GLU A 58 8.16 5.86 10.62
CA GLU A 58 7.04 5.09 10.06
C GLU A 58 7.23 4.95 8.53
N GLY A 59 7.02 3.74 8.00
CA GLY A 59 7.05 3.52 6.54
C GLY A 59 8.41 3.17 5.92
N ILE A 60 9.52 3.22 6.66
CA ILE A 60 10.87 2.92 6.10
C ILE A 60 11.16 1.42 6.07
N CYS A 61 10.65 0.68 7.04
CA CYS A 61 10.75 -0.77 7.06
C CYS A 61 9.38 -1.42 7.16
N HIS A 62 8.86 -1.82 6.02
CA HIS A 62 7.65 -2.64 5.92
C HIS A 62 7.77 -3.52 4.68
N ARG A 63 7.03 -4.63 4.67
CA ARG A 63 6.79 -5.39 3.45
C ARG A 63 6.09 -4.51 2.42
N GLN A 64 6.83 -4.15 1.38
CA GLN A 64 6.45 -3.14 0.40
C GLN A 64 5.27 -3.60 -0.46
N ASP A 65 5.16 -4.90 -0.71
CA ASP A 65 4.02 -5.51 -1.37
C ASP A 65 2.74 -5.40 -0.54
N GLN A 66 2.82 -5.56 0.80
CA GLN A 66 1.70 -5.30 1.70
C GLN A 66 1.34 -3.81 1.75
N SER A 67 2.33 -2.93 1.89
CA SER A 67 2.12 -1.47 1.90
C SER A 67 1.46 -0.99 0.61
N LEU A 68 1.87 -1.53 -0.55
CA LEU A 68 1.29 -1.24 -1.85
C LEU A 68 -0.23 -1.48 -1.88
N TYR A 69 -0.71 -2.65 -1.42
CA TYR A 69 -2.15 -2.92 -1.40
C TYR A 69 -2.90 -1.99 -0.45
N ASN A 70 -2.35 -1.69 0.73
CA ASN A 70 -2.96 -0.76 1.68
C ASN A 70 -3.10 0.64 1.08
N ILE A 71 -2.07 1.15 0.39
CA ILE A 71 -2.11 2.45 -0.29
C ILE A 71 -3.17 2.45 -1.40
N LEU A 72 -3.24 1.39 -2.21
CA LEU A 72 -4.22 1.29 -3.29
C LEU A 72 -5.66 1.24 -2.77
N LEU A 73 -5.90 0.50 -1.70
CA LEU A 73 -7.21 0.40 -1.07
C LEU A 73 -7.62 1.72 -0.40
N ALA A 74 -6.72 2.35 0.37
CA ALA A 74 -6.99 3.64 1.00
C ALA A 74 -7.32 4.73 -0.03
N ASN A 75 -6.58 4.78 -1.16
CA ASN A 75 -6.86 5.71 -2.25
C ASN A 75 -8.21 5.41 -2.93
N LEU A 76 -8.58 4.13 -3.05
CA LEU A 76 -9.88 3.74 -3.57
C LEU A 76 -11.00 4.18 -2.63
N GLU A 77 -10.88 3.90 -1.33
CA GLU A 77 -11.86 4.28 -0.29
C GLU A 77 -12.07 5.79 -0.24
N GLN A 78 -10.99 6.59 -0.22
CA GLN A 78 -11.10 8.06 -0.29
C GLN A 78 -11.86 8.51 -1.54
N LYS A 79 -11.62 7.87 -2.68
CA LYS A 79 -12.36 8.17 -3.91
C LYS A 79 -13.84 7.83 -3.81
N TRP A 80 -14.20 6.76 -3.10
CA TRP A 80 -15.60 6.41 -2.84
C TRP A 80 -16.27 7.42 -1.92
N ILE A 81 -15.64 7.78 -0.80
CA ILE A 81 -16.14 8.79 0.15
C ILE A 81 -16.40 10.11 -0.57
N ASN A 82 -15.41 10.62 -1.30
CA ASN A 82 -15.53 11.89 -2.01
C ASN A 82 -16.59 11.85 -3.14
N LYS A 83 -16.97 10.66 -3.62
CA LYS A 83 -18.02 10.50 -4.63
C LYS A 83 -19.41 10.40 -4.00
N SER A 84 -19.53 9.93 -2.76
CA SER A 84 -20.81 9.88 -2.03
C SER A 84 -21.24 11.23 -1.44
N ASP A 85 -20.32 12.19 -1.35
CA ASP A 85 -20.57 13.57 -0.92
C ASP A 85 -21.05 14.49 -2.08
N LEU A 86 -21.27 13.93 -3.27
CA LEU A 86 -21.79 14.57 -4.50
C LEU A 86 -23.09 13.90 -4.95
#